data_AF-A0A419F6T7-F1
#
_entry.id   AF-A0A419F6T7-F1
#
_cell.length_a   1.000
_cell.length_b   1.000
_cell.length_c   1.000
_cell.angle_alpha   90.00
_cell.angle_beta   90.00
_cell.angle_gamma   90.00
#
_symmetry.space_group_name_H-M   'P 1'
#
loop_
_entity.id
_entity.type
_entity.pdbx_description
1 polymer ?
#
loop_
_entity_poly.entity_id
_entity_poly.type
_entity_poly.pdbx_seq_one_letter_code
_entity_poly.pdbx_strand_id
1 'polypeptide(L)'
;IPIQLSAEAWRRIGADFEAAVVPYWYRLAGAGQESDGDPVLELQRLLEDFVRAADLEGPHFAHLLRRRPVPALEILCLDAAPYLRETFQAVHAAVGLSATLQPFEAYSRLLGLDGADTLALPSPFPAERLRVFIDPSVTTLYRERSANVEALAERLDRFFRLVPRNILAFFPSFELMRQIVSRLQARHVIVQEEGASDARRRELLERFKGSRHALLCSVMGGVFAEGIDLPGRLAEAAVIVGVGLPQVSAENELLRAYYEREDHRGFEYAYLYPGMRRVIQAAGRVIRGERDRGVILLLDRRYAQRDYQRLFPQHWYRRSPAELVCPDWEREIAEAGIFPTRRRK
;
A
#
# COMPACT_ATOMS: atom_id res chain seq x y z
N ILE A 1 -15.93 -13.19 -18.29
CA ILE A 1 -17.18 -13.10 -17.50
C ILE A 1 -17.08 -14.17 -16.42
N PRO A 2 -16.94 -13.82 -15.13
CA PRO A 2 -16.94 -14.79 -14.05
C PRO A 2 -18.30 -15.51 -13.98
N ILE A 3 -18.31 -16.81 -13.70
CA ILE A 3 -19.53 -17.54 -13.35
C ILE A 3 -19.68 -17.43 -11.84
N GLN A 4 -20.80 -16.89 -11.39
CA GLN A 4 -21.19 -16.91 -9.98
C GLN A 4 -22.01 -18.19 -9.75
N LEU A 5 -21.46 -19.13 -8.98
CA LEU A 5 -22.18 -20.32 -8.53
C LEU A 5 -22.90 -20.01 -7.22
N SER A 6 -24.11 -20.57 -7.02
CA SER A 6 -24.82 -20.46 -5.75
C SER A 6 -24.16 -21.32 -4.68
N ALA A 7 -24.34 -20.96 -3.40
CA ALA A 7 -23.85 -21.75 -2.27
C ALA A 7 -24.41 -23.18 -2.26
N GLU A 8 -25.65 -23.37 -2.72
CA GLU A 8 -26.27 -24.69 -2.87
C GLU A 8 -25.57 -25.55 -3.94
N ALA A 9 -25.13 -24.94 -5.04
CA ALA A 9 -24.34 -25.64 -6.05
C ALA A 9 -22.98 -26.09 -5.48
N TRP A 10 -22.35 -25.29 -4.62
CA TRP A 10 -21.10 -25.65 -3.93
C TRP A 10 -21.28 -26.80 -2.94
N ARG A 11 -22.33 -26.76 -2.11
CA ARG A 11 -22.64 -27.84 -1.16
C ARG A 11 -22.84 -29.18 -1.85
N ARG A 12 -23.53 -29.19 -2.99
CA ARG A 12 -23.70 -30.42 -3.79
C ARG A 12 -22.37 -30.95 -4.33
N ILE A 13 -21.52 -30.08 -4.87
CA ILE A 13 -20.18 -30.48 -5.36
C ILE A 13 -19.33 -31.06 -4.22
N GLY A 14 -19.37 -30.44 -3.03
CA GLY A 14 -18.69 -30.93 -1.84
C GLY A 14 -19.15 -32.34 -1.43
N ALA A 15 -20.47 -32.52 -1.29
CA ALA A 15 -21.05 -33.81 -0.91
C ALA A 15 -20.77 -34.94 -1.93
N ASP A 16 -20.88 -34.65 -3.22
CA ASP A 16 -20.59 -35.61 -4.29
C ASP A 16 -19.10 -36.03 -4.27
N PHE A 17 -18.20 -35.07 -3.99
CA PHE A 17 -16.76 -35.35 -3.90
C PHE A 17 -16.40 -36.14 -2.65
N GLU A 18 -16.92 -35.79 -1.47
CA GLU A 18 -16.72 -36.54 -0.22
C GLU A 18 -17.12 -38.01 -0.39
N ALA A 19 -18.30 -38.26 -0.97
CA ALA A 19 -18.78 -39.62 -1.24
C ALA A 19 -17.82 -40.40 -2.17
N ALA A 20 -17.21 -39.72 -3.14
CA ALA A 20 -16.26 -40.32 -4.07
C ALA A 20 -14.87 -40.58 -3.46
N VAL A 21 -14.47 -39.83 -2.43
CA VAL A 21 -13.15 -39.98 -1.76
C VAL A 21 -13.14 -41.08 -0.70
N VAL A 22 -14.28 -41.42 -0.08
CA VAL A 22 -14.35 -42.48 0.95
C VAL A 22 -13.75 -43.83 0.49
N PRO A 23 -14.09 -44.38 -0.70
CA PRO A 23 -13.48 -45.62 -1.19
C PRO A 23 -11.98 -45.51 -1.52
N TYR A 24 -11.49 -44.29 -1.78
CA TYR A 24 -10.08 -44.03 -2.00
C TYR A 24 -9.30 -44.04 -0.69
N TRP A 25 -9.83 -43.38 0.34
CA TRP A 25 -9.24 -43.36 1.68
C TRP A 25 -9.07 -44.77 2.28
N TYR A 26 -10.10 -45.62 2.17
CA TYR A 26 -10.01 -47.01 2.63
C TYR A 26 -8.90 -47.82 1.93
N ARG A 27 -8.65 -47.54 0.64
CA ARG A 27 -7.56 -48.19 -0.12
C ARG A 27 -6.18 -47.71 0.33
N LEU A 28 -6.03 -46.41 0.59
CA LEU A 28 -4.77 -45.83 1.09
C LEU A 28 -4.42 -46.36 2.48
N ALA A 29 -5.40 -46.37 3.38
CA ALA A 29 -5.25 -46.88 4.74
C ALA A 29 -4.93 -48.39 4.74
N GLY A 30 -5.60 -49.18 3.89
CA GLY A 30 -5.33 -50.61 3.73
C GLY A 30 -3.97 -50.94 3.11
N ALA A 31 -3.39 -50.01 2.34
CA ALA A 31 -2.06 -50.16 1.73
C ALA A 31 -0.90 -49.71 2.64
N GLY A 32 -1.19 -49.18 3.84
CA GLY A 32 -0.17 -48.66 4.76
C GLY A 32 0.58 -47.43 4.22
N GLN A 33 0.01 -46.72 3.23
CA GLN A 33 0.58 -45.47 2.71
C GLN A 33 0.28 -44.31 3.66
N GLU A 34 1.27 -43.44 3.88
CA GLU A 34 1.08 -42.21 4.63
C GLU A 34 0.14 -41.27 3.87
N SER A 35 -0.77 -40.62 4.59
CA SER A 35 -1.77 -39.69 4.05
C SER A 35 -1.23 -38.26 3.85
N ASP A 36 0.02 -38.02 4.25
CA ASP A 36 0.64 -36.71 4.17
C ASP A 36 1.20 -36.48 2.76
N GLY A 37 0.80 -35.38 2.12
CA GLY A 37 1.11 -35.09 0.73
C GLY A 37 0.32 -35.88 -0.34
N ASP A 38 -0.74 -36.62 0.05
CA ASP A 38 -1.61 -37.27 -0.93
C ASP A 38 -2.47 -36.22 -1.68
N PRO A 39 -2.41 -36.16 -3.03
CA PRO A 39 -3.05 -35.10 -3.80
C PRO A 39 -4.59 -35.15 -3.79
N VAL A 40 -5.20 -36.32 -3.56
CA VAL A 40 -6.67 -36.45 -3.50
C VAL A 40 -7.17 -36.01 -2.13
N LEU A 41 -6.49 -36.41 -1.06
CA LEU A 41 -6.82 -35.96 0.30
C LEU A 41 -6.48 -34.47 0.51
N GLU A 42 -5.46 -33.94 -0.16
CA GLU A 42 -5.19 -32.49 -0.21
C GLU A 42 -6.32 -31.76 -0.93
N LEU A 43 -6.77 -32.24 -2.10
CA LEU A 43 -7.92 -31.65 -2.80
C LEU A 43 -9.21 -31.72 -1.97
N GLN A 44 -9.44 -32.82 -1.24
CA GLN A 44 -10.57 -32.94 -0.32
C GLN A 44 -10.54 -31.86 0.76
N ARG A 45 -9.41 -31.73 1.47
CA ARG A 45 -9.23 -30.70 2.51
C ARG A 45 -9.46 -29.29 1.96
N LEU A 46 -8.89 -28.99 0.78
CA LEU A 46 -9.09 -27.70 0.11
C LEU A 46 -10.56 -27.44 -0.25
N LEU A 47 -11.28 -28.47 -0.70
CA LEU A 47 -12.69 -28.35 -1.04
C LEU A 47 -13.56 -28.18 0.21
N GLU A 48 -13.29 -28.91 1.29
CA GLU A 48 -13.98 -28.78 2.57
C GLU A 48 -13.77 -27.39 3.19
N ASP A 49 -12.52 -26.90 3.20
CA ASP A 49 -12.19 -25.53 3.64
C ASP A 49 -12.91 -24.48 2.79
N PHE A 50 -12.96 -24.69 1.46
CA PHE A 50 -13.67 -23.79 0.56
C PHE A 50 -15.18 -23.80 0.79
N VAL A 51 -15.81 -24.97 0.95
CA VAL A 51 -17.26 -25.09 1.22
C VAL A 51 -17.60 -24.44 2.57
N ARG A 52 -16.78 -24.67 3.60
CA ARG A 52 -16.96 -24.04 4.91
C ARG A 52 -16.80 -22.52 4.84
N ALA A 53 -15.84 -22.03 4.06
CA ALA A 53 -15.71 -20.60 3.80
C ALA A 53 -16.87 -20.06 2.93
N ALA A 54 -17.46 -20.88 2.05
CA ALA A 54 -18.61 -20.52 1.25
C ALA A 54 -19.92 -20.45 2.06
N ASP A 55 -19.99 -21.13 3.21
CA ASP A 55 -21.05 -20.96 4.20
C ASP A 55 -21.01 -19.58 4.87
N LEU A 56 -19.92 -18.81 4.72
CA LEU A 56 -19.92 -17.37 4.99
C LEU A 56 -20.75 -16.66 3.92
N GLU A 57 -22.06 -16.79 4.05
CA GLU A 57 -23.05 -16.18 3.18
C GLU A 57 -23.39 -14.77 3.65
N GLY A 58 -23.76 -13.89 2.71
CA GLY A 58 -24.26 -12.55 3.03
C GLY A 58 -23.78 -11.48 2.07
N PRO A 59 -24.26 -10.24 2.24
CA PRO A 59 -23.93 -9.12 1.35
C PRO A 59 -22.45 -8.71 1.41
N HIS A 60 -21.70 -9.19 2.41
CA HIS A 60 -20.32 -8.84 2.71
C HIS A 60 -19.28 -9.72 1.97
N PHE A 61 -19.70 -10.76 1.26
CA PHE A 61 -18.80 -11.64 0.53
C PHE A 61 -19.11 -11.68 -0.97
N ALA A 62 -18.06 -11.81 -1.78
CA ALA A 62 -18.17 -12.07 -3.21
C ALA A 62 -17.46 -13.38 -3.58
N HIS A 63 -18.17 -14.24 -4.31
CA HIS A 63 -17.62 -15.51 -4.80
C HIS A 63 -17.15 -15.32 -6.25
N LEU A 64 -15.88 -15.63 -6.49
CA LEU A 64 -15.18 -15.40 -7.74
C LEU A 64 -14.67 -16.72 -8.32
N LEU A 65 -14.76 -16.84 -9.65
CA LEU A 65 -14.08 -17.87 -10.43
C LEU A 65 -13.08 -17.22 -11.38
N ARG A 66 -11.80 -17.34 -11.08
CA ARG A 66 -10.70 -16.95 -11.96
C ARG A 66 -10.40 -18.12 -12.88
N ARG A 67 -10.33 -17.90 -14.19
CA ARG A 67 -10.12 -19.01 -15.17
C ARG A 67 -8.71 -19.13 -15.71
N ARG A 68 -7.88 -18.09 -15.57
CA ARG A 68 -6.51 -18.04 -16.10
C ARG A 68 -5.60 -17.21 -15.17
N PRO A 69 -4.30 -17.54 -15.07
CA PRO A 69 -3.58 -18.61 -15.77
C PRO A 69 -3.89 -20.03 -15.24
N VAL A 70 -4.34 -20.16 -14.00
CA VAL A 70 -4.87 -21.41 -13.40
C VAL A 70 -6.29 -21.12 -12.90
N PRO A 71 -7.26 -22.02 -13.13
CA PRO A 71 -8.58 -21.88 -12.54
C PRO A 71 -8.49 -21.80 -11.01
N ALA A 72 -9.08 -20.77 -10.42
CA ALA A 72 -9.13 -20.58 -8.98
C ALA A 72 -10.53 -20.14 -8.56
N LEU A 73 -10.95 -20.65 -7.42
CA LEU A 73 -12.18 -20.26 -6.73
C LEU A 73 -11.78 -19.41 -5.55
N GLU A 74 -12.39 -18.24 -5.44
CA GLU A 74 -11.99 -17.23 -4.45
C GLU A 74 -13.25 -16.72 -3.75
N ILE A 75 -13.16 -16.53 -2.43
CA ILE A 75 -14.18 -15.89 -1.62
C ILE A 75 -13.56 -14.61 -1.08
N LEU A 76 -14.05 -13.48 -1.56
CA LEU A 76 -13.56 -12.16 -1.21
C LEU A 76 -14.45 -11.56 -0.12
N CYS A 77 -13.87 -11.33 1.06
CA CYS A 77 -14.49 -10.51 2.11
C CYS A 77 -14.45 -9.04 1.69
N LEU A 78 -15.61 -8.45 1.42
CA LEU A 78 -15.78 -7.05 1.05
C LEU A 78 -15.84 -6.14 2.28
N ASP A 79 -16.42 -6.63 3.38
CA ASP A 79 -16.57 -5.89 4.63
C ASP A 79 -16.39 -6.80 5.84
N ALA A 80 -15.26 -6.60 6.54
CA ALA A 80 -14.94 -7.35 7.74
C ALA A 80 -15.56 -6.74 9.00
N ALA A 81 -16.11 -5.51 8.93
CA ALA A 81 -16.55 -4.75 10.08
C ALA A 81 -17.58 -5.49 10.96
N PRO A 82 -18.61 -6.17 10.42
CA PRO A 82 -19.58 -6.89 11.24
C PRO A 82 -18.93 -8.00 12.09
N TYR A 83 -18.02 -8.77 11.49
CA TYR A 83 -17.34 -9.90 12.13
C TYR A 83 -16.29 -9.43 13.16
N LEU A 84 -15.56 -8.36 12.85
CA LEU A 84 -14.64 -7.74 13.80
C LEU A 84 -15.38 -7.15 14.99
N ARG A 85 -16.55 -6.54 14.77
CA ARG A 85 -17.39 -5.99 15.84
C ARG A 85 -17.80 -7.06 16.84
N GLU A 86 -18.23 -8.24 16.39
CA GLU A 86 -18.55 -9.37 17.27
C GLU A 86 -17.34 -9.77 18.13
N THR A 87 -16.15 -9.81 17.53
CA THR A 87 -14.90 -10.11 18.24
C THR A 87 -14.60 -9.05 19.31
N PHE A 88 -14.77 -7.77 18.99
CA PHE A 88 -14.54 -6.67 19.94
C PHE A 88 -15.58 -6.62 21.06
N GLN A 89 -16.81 -7.06 20.81
CA GLN A 89 -17.86 -7.16 21.84
C GLN A 89 -17.64 -8.33 22.80
N ALA A 90 -16.90 -9.36 22.39
CA ALA A 90 -16.60 -10.53 23.22
C ALA A 90 -15.50 -10.27 24.28
N VAL A 91 -14.79 -9.14 24.18
CA VAL A 91 -13.71 -8.77 25.11
C VAL A 91 -14.12 -7.60 26.00
N HIS A 92 -13.44 -7.44 27.14
CA HIS A 92 -13.73 -6.32 28.05
C HIS A 92 -13.40 -4.95 27.44
N ALA A 93 -12.34 -4.86 26.64
CA ALA A 93 -11.93 -3.65 25.94
C ALA A 93 -11.03 -3.99 24.75
N ALA A 94 -11.10 -3.17 23.69
CA ALA A 94 -10.22 -3.24 22.51
C ALA A 94 -9.57 -1.87 22.25
N VAL A 95 -8.28 -1.86 21.92
CA VAL A 95 -7.53 -0.62 21.62
C VAL A 95 -6.84 -0.77 20.28
N GLY A 96 -7.30 0.00 19.27
CA GLY A 96 -6.68 0.07 17.96
C GLY A 96 -5.57 1.12 17.90
N LEU A 97 -4.32 0.70 17.67
CA LEU A 97 -3.15 1.58 17.59
C LEU A 97 -2.51 1.52 16.20
N SER A 98 -2.40 2.68 15.54
CA SER A 98 -1.60 2.82 14.33
C SER A 98 -1.33 4.29 14.01
N ALA A 99 -0.18 4.55 13.40
CA ALA A 99 0.25 5.89 12.99
C ALA A 99 -0.55 6.46 11.80
N THR A 100 -1.38 5.64 11.13
CA THR A 100 -2.12 6.02 9.91
C THR A 100 -3.60 5.64 10.00
N LEU A 101 -4.20 5.75 11.19
CA LEU A 101 -5.64 5.51 11.42
C LEU A 101 -6.54 6.73 11.12
N GLN A 102 -5.97 7.88 10.79
CA GLN A 102 -6.76 9.03 10.38
C GLN A 102 -7.08 8.97 8.87
N PRO A 103 -8.31 9.34 8.45
CA PRO A 103 -9.42 9.85 9.27
C PRO A 103 -10.12 8.73 10.05
N PHE A 104 -10.35 8.96 11.36
CA PHE A 104 -10.88 7.93 12.26
C PHE A 104 -12.26 7.43 11.86
N GLU A 105 -13.14 8.29 11.34
CA GLU A 105 -14.48 7.92 10.86
C GLU A 105 -14.40 6.77 9.85
N ALA A 106 -13.52 6.89 8.84
CA ALA A 106 -13.39 5.89 7.79
C ALA A 106 -12.83 4.56 8.34
N TYR A 107 -11.76 4.61 9.13
CA TYR A 107 -11.14 3.39 9.65
C TYR A 107 -11.96 2.72 10.76
N SER A 108 -12.72 3.48 11.55
CA SER A 108 -13.65 2.92 12.53
C SER A 108 -14.76 2.14 11.83
N ARG A 109 -15.31 2.69 10.74
CA ARG A 109 -16.29 1.99 9.89
C ARG A 109 -15.75 0.71 9.27
N LEU A 110 -14.51 0.72 8.76
CA LEU A 110 -13.88 -0.46 8.17
C LEU A 110 -13.53 -1.55 9.19
N LEU A 111 -13.22 -1.15 10.43
CA LEU A 111 -12.83 -2.06 11.49
C LEU A 111 -14.01 -2.53 12.34
N GLY A 112 -15.20 -1.95 12.19
CA GLY A 112 -16.34 -2.25 13.07
C GLY A 112 -16.24 -1.62 14.45
N LEU A 113 -15.46 -0.54 14.58
CA LEU A 113 -15.25 0.26 15.78
C LEU A 113 -16.11 1.53 15.80
N ASP A 114 -17.27 1.50 15.15
CA ASP A 114 -18.18 2.64 15.08
C ASP A 114 -18.55 3.14 16.48
N GLY A 115 -18.39 4.44 16.71
CA GLY A 115 -18.65 5.06 18.01
C GLY A 115 -17.56 4.88 19.06
N ALA A 116 -16.43 4.25 18.73
CA ALA A 116 -15.28 4.18 19.63
C ALA A 116 -14.66 5.57 19.88
N ASP A 117 -14.12 5.77 21.09
CA ASP A 117 -13.35 6.96 21.41
C ASP A 117 -12.09 7.05 20.53
N THR A 118 -11.87 8.22 19.93
CA THR A 118 -10.73 8.45 19.04
C THR A 118 -9.74 9.41 19.66
N LEU A 119 -8.45 9.06 19.65
CA LEU A 119 -7.38 9.92 20.17
C LEU A 119 -6.28 10.07 19.12
N ALA A 120 -6.10 11.29 18.61
CA ALA A 120 -4.93 11.66 17.83
C ALA A 120 -3.86 12.23 18.76
N LEU A 121 -2.72 11.53 18.87
CA LEU A 121 -1.57 12.06 19.59
C LEU A 121 -0.79 13.03 18.69
N PRO A 122 -0.28 14.15 19.24
CA PRO A 122 0.55 15.06 18.46
C PRO A 122 1.83 14.35 18.01
N SER A 123 2.33 14.73 16.83
CA SER A 123 3.62 14.25 16.34
C SER A 123 4.73 14.65 17.33
N PRO A 124 5.60 13.72 17.76
CA PRO A 124 6.77 14.05 18.55
C PRO A 124 7.85 14.78 17.72
N PHE A 125 7.65 14.88 16.41
CA PHE A 125 8.59 15.49 15.47
C PHE A 125 8.25 16.96 15.24
N PRO A 126 9.19 17.89 15.50
CA PRO A 126 8.97 19.31 15.23
C PRO A 126 8.68 19.56 13.74
N ALA A 127 7.60 20.30 13.45
CA ALA A 127 7.18 20.59 12.07
C ALA A 127 8.24 21.36 11.27
N GLU A 128 9.14 22.09 11.93
CA GLU A 128 10.26 22.79 11.28
C GLU A 128 11.32 21.85 10.71
N ARG A 129 11.34 20.59 11.18
CA ARG A 129 12.32 19.58 10.75
C ARG A 129 11.87 18.78 9.55
N LEU A 130 10.57 18.78 9.22
CA LEU A 130 10.02 18.18 8.01
C LEU A 130 9.50 19.26 7.07
N ARG A 131 9.97 19.29 5.83
CA ARG A 131 9.31 20.08 4.78
C ARG A 131 8.66 19.16 3.78
N VAL A 132 7.39 19.40 3.50
CA VAL A 132 6.62 18.66 2.50
C VAL A 132 6.23 19.63 1.40
N PHE A 133 6.50 19.26 0.16
CA PHE A 133 6.16 20.03 -1.02
C PHE A 133 5.33 19.19 -1.97
N ILE A 134 4.35 19.80 -2.62
CA ILE A 134 3.55 19.22 -3.70
C ILE A 134 3.93 19.98 -4.97
N ASP A 135 4.38 19.24 -5.98
CA ASP A 135 4.52 19.74 -7.34
C ASP A 135 3.28 19.31 -8.15
N PRO A 136 2.36 20.25 -8.44
CA PRO A 136 1.15 19.94 -9.18
C PRO A 136 1.34 19.98 -10.71
N SER A 137 2.56 20.24 -11.21
CA SER A 137 2.82 20.41 -12.65
C SER A 137 2.82 19.11 -13.44
N VAL A 138 2.85 17.97 -12.74
CA VAL A 138 2.96 16.62 -13.30
C VAL A 138 1.81 15.72 -12.84
N THR A 139 1.54 14.64 -13.57
CA THR A 139 0.52 13.66 -13.18
C THR A 139 0.88 12.23 -13.62
N THR A 140 0.44 11.26 -12.82
CA THR A 140 0.57 9.82 -13.13
C THR A 140 -0.76 9.18 -13.56
N LEU A 141 -1.81 10.00 -13.77
CA LEU A 141 -3.09 9.55 -14.32
C LEU A 141 -2.87 8.78 -15.61
N TYR A 142 -3.48 7.60 -15.73
CA TYR A 142 -3.18 6.64 -16.81
C TYR A 142 -3.21 7.27 -18.21
N ARG A 143 -4.27 8.03 -18.52
CA ARG A 143 -4.47 8.72 -19.81
C ARG A 143 -3.42 9.80 -20.15
N GLU A 144 -2.76 10.37 -19.15
CA GLU A 144 -1.79 11.47 -19.30
C GLU A 144 -0.36 11.01 -18.96
N ARG A 145 -0.20 9.78 -18.46
CA ARG A 145 1.03 9.25 -17.88
C ARG A 145 2.19 9.27 -18.86
N SER A 146 1.99 8.75 -20.06
CA SER A 146 3.05 8.65 -21.08
C SER A 146 3.63 10.01 -21.44
N ALA A 147 2.79 11.05 -21.52
CA ALA A 147 3.21 12.42 -21.79
C ALA A 147 3.94 13.09 -20.60
N ASN A 148 3.78 12.56 -19.39
CA ASN A 148 4.38 13.10 -18.16
C ASN A 148 5.68 12.39 -17.75
N VAL A 149 6.06 11.27 -18.38
CA VAL A 149 7.25 10.49 -17.99
C VAL A 149 8.52 11.35 -18.02
N GLU A 150 8.71 12.15 -19.07
CA GLU A 150 9.90 13.01 -19.23
C GLU A 150 9.95 14.09 -18.15
N ALA A 151 8.83 14.79 -17.93
CA ALA A 151 8.73 15.81 -16.89
C ALA A 151 8.95 15.23 -15.48
N LEU A 152 8.42 14.03 -15.20
CA LEU A 152 8.62 13.33 -13.93
C LEU A 152 10.10 12.97 -13.70
N ALA A 153 10.79 12.48 -14.73
CA ALA A 153 12.22 12.20 -14.66
C ALA A 153 13.04 13.47 -14.40
N GLU A 154 12.71 14.56 -15.11
CA GLU A 154 13.35 15.85 -14.93
C GLU A 154 13.18 16.39 -13.50
N ARG A 155 11.97 16.36 -12.94
CA ARG A 155 11.72 16.78 -11.55
C ARG A 155 12.49 15.93 -10.55
N LEU A 156 12.55 14.62 -10.76
CA LEU A 156 13.30 13.72 -9.89
C LEU A 156 14.82 14.00 -9.95
N ASP A 157 15.37 14.24 -11.14
CA ASP A 157 16.77 14.63 -11.32
C ASP A 157 17.11 15.97 -10.66
N ARG A 158 16.21 16.96 -10.79
CA ARG A 158 16.36 18.27 -10.13
C ARG A 158 16.37 18.11 -8.61
N PHE A 159 15.42 17.33 -8.07
CA PHE A 159 15.37 17.05 -6.63
C PHE A 159 16.63 16.32 -6.16
N PHE A 160 17.09 15.31 -6.91
CA PHE A 160 18.31 14.57 -6.61
C PHE A 160 19.57 15.47 -6.58
N ARG A 161 19.68 16.43 -7.49
CA ARG A 161 20.80 17.40 -7.49
C ARG A 161 20.73 18.36 -6.31
N LEU A 162 19.53 18.80 -5.95
CA LEU A 162 19.31 19.80 -4.91
C LEU A 162 19.49 19.24 -3.50
N VAL A 163 19.16 17.97 -3.30
CA VAL A 163 19.22 17.29 -2.00
C VAL A 163 20.41 16.33 -1.98
N PRO A 164 21.57 16.73 -1.40
CA PRO A 164 22.79 15.94 -1.42
C PRO A 164 22.80 14.83 -0.35
N ARG A 165 21.68 14.11 -0.19
CA ARG A 165 21.43 13.07 0.82
C ARG A 165 20.87 11.82 0.16
N ASN A 166 20.76 10.73 0.93
CA ASN A 166 20.07 9.55 0.44
C ASN A 166 18.56 9.83 0.29
N ILE A 167 18.02 9.48 -0.88
CA ILE A 167 16.65 9.77 -1.29
C ILE A 167 15.91 8.46 -1.57
N LEU A 168 14.73 8.31 -0.98
CA LEU A 168 13.80 7.25 -1.33
C LEU A 168 12.81 7.76 -2.38
N ALA A 169 12.78 7.18 -3.57
CA ALA A 169 11.77 7.48 -4.57
C ALA A 169 10.78 6.31 -4.68
N PHE A 170 9.50 6.61 -4.46
CA PHE A 170 8.42 5.64 -4.48
C PHE A 170 7.52 5.83 -5.69
N PHE A 171 7.26 4.75 -6.42
CA PHE A 171 6.52 4.73 -7.69
C PHE A 171 5.25 3.88 -7.58
N PRO A 172 4.20 4.14 -8.39
CA PRO A 172 2.94 3.40 -8.30
C PRO A 172 3.01 2.02 -8.97
N SER A 173 3.99 1.76 -9.84
CA SER A 173 4.21 0.47 -10.47
C SER A 173 5.67 0.32 -10.93
N PHE A 174 6.12 -0.93 -11.07
CA PHE A 174 7.43 -1.25 -11.64
C PHE A 174 7.57 -0.74 -13.08
N GLU A 175 6.48 -0.78 -13.86
CA GLU A 175 6.45 -0.27 -15.23
C GLU A 175 6.80 1.22 -15.29
N LEU A 176 6.08 2.06 -14.53
CA LEU A 176 6.33 3.50 -14.52
C LEU A 176 7.71 3.83 -13.92
N MET A 177 8.11 3.10 -12.87
CA MET A 177 9.46 3.23 -12.30
C MET A 177 10.53 3.01 -13.37
N ARG A 178 10.46 1.91 -14.14
CA ARG A 178 11.42 1.60 -15.21
C ARG A 178 11.44 2.69 -16.29
N GLN A 179 10.26 3.19 -16.69
CA GLN A 179 10.14 4.26 -17.69
C GLN A 179 10.78 5.58 -17.24
N ILE A 180 10.62 5.96 -15.97
CA ILE A 180 11.22 7.18 -15.42
C ILE A 180 12.71 6.98 -15.19
N VAL A 181 13.11 5.87 -14.57
CA VAL A 181 14.51 5.57 -14.26
C VAL A 181 15.39 5.53 -15.51
N SER A 182 14.88 5.02 -16.63
CA SER A 182 15.65 4.99 -17.90
C SER A 182 15.96 6.37 -18.49
N ARG A 183 15.34 7.44 -17.96
CA ARG A 183 15.54 8.83 -18.38
C ARG A 183 16.31 9.67 -17.36
N LEU A 184 16.64 9.09 -16.19
CA LEU A 184 17.37 9.82 -15.16
C LEU A 184 18.82 10.05 -15.55
N GLN A 185 19.32 11.25 -15.26
CA GLN A 185 20.73 11.63 -15.35
C GLN A 185 21.47 11.44 -14.02
N ALA A 186 20.75 11.13 -12.93
CA ALA A 186 21.30 10.83 -11.63
C ALA A 186 22.37 9.71 -11.70
N ARG A 187 23.54 9.97 -11.11
CA ARG A 187 24.71 9.07 -11.23
C ARG A 187 24.66 7.83 -10.33
N HIS A 188 23.87 7.87 -9.26
CA HIS A 188 23.84 6.80 -8.27
C HIS A 188 22.40 6.38 -7.96
N VAL A 189 21.83 5.64 -8.91
CA VAL A 189 20.47 5.12 -8.81
C VAL A 189 20.53 3.63 -8.46
N ILE A 190 19.79 3.26 -7.41
CA ILE A 190 19.58 1.89 -6.96
C ILE A 190 18.11 1.57 -7.24
N VAL A 191 17.82 0.47 -7.93
CA VAL A 191 16.47 0.16 -8.40
C VAL A 191 16.01 -1.16 -7.80
N GLN A 192 14.83 -1.16 -7.20
CA GLN A 192 14.19 -2.38 -6.74
C GLN A 192 13.88 -3.31 -7.92
N GLU A 193 14.31 -4.57 -7.80
CA GLU A 193 13.97 -5.63 -8.76
C GLU A 193 12.60 -6.26 -8.42
N GLU A 194 11.79 -6.50 -9.45
CA GLU A 194 10.48 -7.16 -9.35
C GLU A 194 10.68 -8.65 -9.06
N GLY A 195 9.97 -9.19 -8.05
CA GLY A 195 10.13 -10.60 -7.66
C GLY A 195 11.44 -10.94 -6.93
N ALA A 196 12.24 -9.94 -6.52
CA ALA A 196 13.51 -10.18 -5.82
C ALA A 196 13.33 -10.98 -4.51
N SER A 197 14.28 -11.87 -4.20
CA SER A 197 14.31 -12.61 -2.93
C SER A 197 14.63 -11.70 -1.74
N ASP A 198 14.33 -12.14 -0.51
CA ASP A 198 14.64 -11.37 0.70
C ASP A 198 16.14 -11.14 0.90
N ALA A 199 16.98 -12.07 0.45
CA ALA A 199 18.43 -11.88 0.44
C ALA A 199 18.83 -10.71 -0.48
N ARG A 200 18.28 -10.67 -1.70
CA ARG A 200 18.56 -9.61 -2.66
C ARG A 200 18.02 -8.25 -2.21
N ARG A 201 16.85 -8.22 -1.57
CA ARG A 201 16.28 -7.01 -0.97
C ARG A 201 17.18 -6.45 0.14
N ARG A 202 17.71 -7.33 1.01
CA ARG A 202 18.65 -6.93 2.07
C ARG A 202 19.96 -6.38 1.50
N GLU A 203 20.55 -7.04 0.50
CA GLU A 203 21.76 -6.57 -0.17
C GLU A 203 21.58 -5.16 -0.75
N LEU A 204 20.44 -4.93 -1.41
CA LEU A 204 20.10 -3.64 -1.99
C LEU A 204 19.95 -2.55 -0.91
N LEU A 205 19.31 -2.86 0.22
CA LEU A 205 19.24 -1.94 1.36
C LEU A 205 20.61 -1.61 1.93
N GLU A 206 21.49 -2.61 2.13
CA GLU A 206 22.82 -2.35 2.67
C GLU A 206 23.66 -1.49 1.73
N ARG A 207 23.56 -1.69 0.41
CA ARG A 207 24.17 -0.79 -0.59
C ARG A 207 23.64 0.65 -0.45
N PHE A 208 22.34 0.81 -0.29
CA PHE A 208 21.74 2.14 -0.09
C PHE A 208 22.20 2.78 1.23
N LYS A 209 22.21 2.03 2.34
CA LYS A 209 22.66 2.53 3.65
C LYS A 209 24.14 2.93 3.64
N GLY A 210 24.98 2.21 2.90
CA GLY A 210 26.40 2.55 2.72
C GLY A 210 26.66 3.75 1.80
N SER A 211 25.62 4.24 1.11
CA SER A 211 25.73 5.38 0.20
C SER A 211 25.65 6.71 0.95
N ARG A 212 26.26 7.76 0.38
CA ARG A 212 26.17 9.14 0.92
C ARG A 212 25.17 10.02 0.17
N HIS A 213 24.93 9.70 -1.10
CA HIS A 213 24.02 10.39 -2.00
C HIS A 213 23.62 9.36 -3.06
N ALA A 214 22.57 8.60 -2.74
CA ALA A 214 21.97 7.62 -3.64
C ALA A 214 20.47 7.86 -3.75
N LEU A 215 19.92 7.51 -4.91
CA LEU A 215 18.49 7.49 -5.16
C LEU A 215 18.03 6.03 -5.18
N LEU A 216 17.29 5.60 -4.16
CA LEU A 216 16.66 4.29 -4.14
C LEU A 216 15.25 4.38 -4.71
N CYS A 217 15.06 3.84 -5.91
CA CYS A 217 13.78 3.72 -6.59
C CYS A 217 13.08 2.41 -6.21
N SER A 218 11.88 2.50 -5.66
CA SER A 218 11.07 1.36 -5.22
C SER A 218 9.57 1.58 -5.48
N VAL A 219 8.77 0.52 -5.46
CA VAL A 219 7.31 0.63 -5.63
C VAL A 219 6.58 0.85 -4.29
N MET A 220 5.53 1.67 -4.31
CA MET A 220 4.63 1.87 -3.17
C MET A 220 3.90 0.57 -2.79
N GLY A 221 3.68 0.35 -1.49
CA GLY A 221 3.03 -0.86 -0.98
C GLY A 221 3.87 -2.14 -1.07
N GLY A 222 5.16 -2.03 -1.42
CA GLY A 222 6.13 -3.13 -1.30
C GLY A 222 6.86 -3.13 0.04
N VAL A 223 7.71 -4.13 0.26
CA VAL A 223 8.53 -4.30 1.48
C VAL A 223 9.31 -3.02 1.83
N PHE A 224 9.77 -2.26 0.84
CA PHE A 224 10.51 -1.00 1.02
C PHE A 224 9.65 0.18 1.51
N ALA A 225 8.33 0.14 1.30
CA ALA A 225 7.41 1.16 1.80
C ALA A 225 6.91 0.86 3.23
N GLU A 226 6.86 -0.42 3.62
CA GLU A 226 6.22 -0.86 4.87
C GLU A 226 7.19 -1.44 5.93
N GLY A 227 8.20 -2.23 5.51
CA GLY A 227 8.97 -3.11 6.40
C GLY A 227 10.45 -2.77 6.60
N ILE A 228 10.96 -1.68 6.03
CA ILE A 228 12.39 -1.34 6.17
C ILE A 228 12.63 -0.38 7.33
N ASP A 229 13.67 -0.65 8.11
CA ASP A 229 14.19 0.28 9.11
C ASP A 229 15.39 1.06 8.59
N LEU A 230 15.23 2.38 8.53
CA LEU A 230 16.23 3.34 8.03
C LEU A 230 16.43 4.44 9.09
N PRO A 231 17.09 4.11 10.21
CA PRO A 231 17.28 5.07 11.30
C PRO A 231 18.21 6.22 10.93
N GLY A 232 17.95 7.40 11.49
CA GLY A 232 18.82 8.56 11.42
C GLY A 232 19.00 9.10 10.00
N ARG A 233 20.26 9.24 9.55
CA ARG A 233 20.59 9.91 8.28
C ARG A 233 20.49 9.04 7.03
N LEU A 234 19.92 7.85 7.15
CA LEU A 234 19.90 6.87 6.06
C LEU A 234 18.82 7.18 5.00
N ALA A 235 17.78 7.93 5.36
CA ALA A 235 16.77 8.46 4.45
C ALA A 235 16.29 9.84 4.92
N GLU A 236 17.00 10.89 4.55
CA GLU A 236 16.67 12.27 4.92
C GLU A 236 15.77 12.95 3.88
N ALA A 237 15.43 12.25 2.79
CA ALA A 237 14.46 12.74 1.82
C ALA A 237 13.67 11.62 1.13
N ALA A 238 12.44 11.94 0.72
CA ALA A 238 11.62 11.08 -0.11
C ALA A 238 10.95 11.83 -1.25
N VAL A 239 10.75 11.14 -2.37
CA VAL A 239 9.92 11.57 -3.48
C VAL A 239 8.81 10.55 -3.69
N ILE A 240 7.55 10.97 -3.63
CA ILE A 240 6.40 10.11 -3.89
C ILE A 240 5.82 10.45 -5.26
N VAL A 241 6.02 9.57 -6.23
CA VAL A 241 5.53 9.73 -7.60
C VAL A 241 4.12 9.15 -7.70
N GLY A 242 3.11 10.00 -7.95
CA GLY A 242 1.72 9.57 -8.00
C GLY A 242 1.10 9.28 -6.64
N VAL A 243 -0.22 9.08 -6.59
CA VAL A 243 -1.02 9.00 -5.34
C VAL A 243 -1.27 7.57 -4.81
N GLY A 244 -0.44 6.60 -5.23
CA GLY A 244 -0.42 5.25 -4.65
C GLY A 244 -1.69 4.41 -4.80
N LEU A 245 -2.68 4.83 -5.62
CA LEU A 245 -3.95 4.11 -5.76
C LEU A 245 -3.72 2.64 -6.10
N PRO A 246 -4.48 1.71 -5.48
CA PRO A 246 -4.57 0.33 -5.94
C PRO A 246 -4.84 0.24 -7.45
N GLN A 247 -4.36 -0.84 -8.06
CA GLN A 247 -4.66 -1.11 -9.46
C GLN A 247 -6.15 -1.43 -9.62
N VAL A 248 -6.71 -1.04 -10.76
CA VAL A 248 -8.07 -1.45 -11.11
C VAL A 248 -8.08 -2.95 -11.33
N SER A 249 -8.89 -3.65 -10.54
CA SER A 249 -9.04 -5.10 -10.58
C SER A 249 -10.50 -5.47 -10.30
N ALA A 250 -10.88 -6.72 -10.58
CA ALA A 250 -12.24 -7.17 -10.31
C ALA A 250 -12.58 -7.07 -8.81
N GLU A 251 -11.62 -7.40 -7.97
CA GLU A 251 -11.70 -7.35 -6.51
C GLU A 251 -11.90 -5.92 -6.01
N ASN A 252 -11.10 -4.96 -6.52
CA ASN A 252 -11.23 -3.56 -6.13
C ASN A 252 -12.53 -2.91 -6.67
N GLU A 253 -13.01 -3.30 -7.86
CA GLU A 253 -14.30 -2.83 -8.35
C GLU A 253 -15.47 -3.45 -7.58
N LEU A 254 -15.36 -4.69 -7.08
CA LEU A 254 -16.35 -5.27 -6.16
C LEU A 254 -16.38 -4.55 -4.82
N LEU A 255 -15.21 -4.28 -4.23
CA LEU A 255 -15.09 -3.46 -3.02
C LEU A 255 -15.71 -2.07 -3.24
N ARG A 256 -15.38 -1.44 -4.36
CA ARG A 256 -15.95 -0.14 -4.74
C ARG A 256 -17.46 -0.21 -4.83
N ALA A 257 -18.02 -1.17 -5.57
CA ALA A 257 -19.46 -1.30 -5.75
C ALA A 257 -20.18 -1.57 -4.42
N TYR A 258 -19.57 -2.36 -3.55
CA TYR A 258 -20.09 -2.62 -2.21
C TYR A 258 -20.17 -1.33 -1.38
N TYR A 259 -19.06 -0.62 -1.19
CA TYR A 259 -19.04 0.61 -0.38
C TYR A 259 -19.76 1.78 -1.04
N GLU A 260 -19.98 1.75 -2.36
CA GLU A 260 -20.85 2.70 -3.06
C GLU A 260 -22.32 2.49 -2.68
N ARG A 261 -22.75 1.22 -2.54
CA ARG A 261 -24.11 0.86 -2.14
C ARG A 261 -24.37 1.14 -0.67
N GLU A 262 -23.42 0.80 0.20
CA GLU A 262 -23.59 0.93 1.65
C GLU A 262 -23.38 2.37 2.15
N ASP A 263 -22.31 3.05 1.67
CA ASP A 263 -21.84 4.31 2.28
C ASP A 263 -21.73 5.47 1.26
N HIS A 264 -22.05 5.26 -0.03
CA HIS A 264 -21.85 6.22 -1.13
C HIS A 264 -20.41 6.74 -1.26
N ARG A 265 -19.44 5.88 -0.88
CA ARG A 265 -18.01 6.21 -0.80
C ARG A 265 -17.15 5.11 -1.42
N GLY A 266 -17.64 4.52 -2.50
CA GLY A 266 -17.00 3.37 -3.13
C GLY A 266 -15.57 3.67 -3.57
N PHE A 267 -15.35 4.84 -4.17
CA PHE A 267 -14.01 5.27 -4.59
C PHE A 267 -13.09 5.50 -3.39
N GLU A 268 -13.59 6.12 -2.33
CA GLU A 268 -12.77 6.40 -1.15
C GLU A 268 -12.25 5.14 -0.48
N TYR A 269 -13.14 4.18 -0.21
CA TYR A 269 -12.79 2.96 0.50
C TYR A 269 -11.94 2.00 -0.36
N ALA A 270 -12.25 1.85 -1.65
CA ALA A 270 -11.51 0.93 -2.51
C ALA A 270 -10.17 1.51 -3.02
N TYR A 271 -10.07 2.83 -3.19
CA TYR A 271 -8.91 3.44 -3.86
C TYR A 271 -8.22 4.55 -3.07
N LEU A 272 -8.95 5.58 -2.64
CA LEU A 272 -8.34 6.78 -2.08
C LEU A 272 -7.67 6.53 -0.73
N TYR A 273 -8.37 5.91 0.23
CA TYR A 273 -7.83 5.65 1.57
C TYR A 273 -6.66 4.67 1.55
N PRO A 274 -6.75 3.52 0.84
CA PRO A 274 -5.60 2.63 0.69
C PRO A 274 -4.41 3.33 0.02
N GLY A 275 -4.67 4.13 -1.03
CA GLY A 275 -3.62 4.86 -1.75
C GLY A 275 -2.91 5.90 -0.87
N MET A 276 -3.68 6.75 -0.19
CA MET A 276 -3.11 7.76 0.71
C MET A 276 -2.41 7.16 1.92
N ARG A 277 -2.90 6.03 2.44
CA ARG A 277 -2.19 5.29 3.49
C ARG A 277 -0.79 4.86 3.02
N ARG A 278 -0.66 4.32 1.80
CA ARG A 278 0.65 3.98 1.22
C ARG A 278 1.55 5.20 1.06
N VAL A 279 1.00 6.34 0.63
CA VAL A 279 1.74 7.61 0.50
C VAL A 279 2.27 8.06 1.86
N ILE A 280 1.42 8.09 2.89
CA ILE A 280 1.79 8.53 4.24
C ILE A 280 2.83 7.58 4.85
N GLN A 281 2.68 6.27 4.67
CA GLN A 281 3.64 5.28 5.17
C GLN A 281 4.99 5.36 4.47
N ALA A 282 5.00 5.64 3.16
CA ALA A 282 6.24 5.83 2.38
C ALA A 282 6.93 7.15 2.77
N ALA A 283 6.17 8.23 2.93
CA ALA A 283 6.66 9.53 3.38
C ALA A 283 7.18 9.49 4.84
N GLY A 284 6.51 8.75 5.72
CA GLY A 284 6.91 8.54 7.11
C GLY A 284 8.25 7.83 7.29
N ARG A 285 8.89 7.36 6.21
CA ARG A 285 10.23 6.78 6.26
C ARG A 285 11.33 7.81 6.48
N VAL A 286 11.03 9.09 6.24
CA VAL A 286 12.01 10.19 6.28
C VAL A 286 12.29 10.70 7.70
N ILE A 287 11.32 10.61 8.61
CA ILE A 287 11.47 11.05 10.00
C ILE A 287 11.00 9.95 10.93
N ARG A 288 11.91 9.49 11.80
CA ARG A 288 11.65 8.43 12.80
C ARG A 288 12.05 8.83 14.21
N GLY A 289 13.03 9.72 14.35
CA GLY A 289 13.48 10.26 15.62
C GLY A 289 13.23 11.76 15.71
N GLU A 290 13.09 12.26 16.95
CA GLU A 290 12.84 13.69 17.22
C GLU A 290 13.86 14.60 16.53
N ARG A 291 15.11 14.13 16.39
CA ARG A 291 16.26 14.86 15.83
C ARG A 291 16.40 14.77 14.31
N ASP A 292 15.60 13.94 13.65
CA ASP A 292 15.68 13.75 12.21
C ASP A 292 15.21 15.02 11.49
N ARG A 293 15.72 15.22 10.27
CA ARG A 293 15.32 16.30 9.37
C ARG A 293 15.05 15.70 8.00
N GLY A 294 13.99 16.19 7.38
CA GLY A 294 13.39 15.55 6.23
C GLY A 294 12.89 16.52 5.18
N VAL A 295 13.01 16.13 3.92
CA VAL A 295 12.27 16.75 2.82
C VAL A 295 11.46 15.70 2.07
N ILE A 296 10.16 15.93 1.91
CA ILE A 296 9.28 15.10 1.10
C ILE A 296 8.81 15.92 -0.10
N LEU A 297 8.94 15.36 -1.30
CA LEU A 297 8.37 15.91 -2.53
C LEU A 297 7.28 14.96 -3.05
N LEU A 298 6.06 15.48 -3.21
CA LEU A 298 4.91 14.78 -3.73
C LEU A 298 4.69 15.20 -5.20
N LEU A 299 4.88 14.26 -6.13
CA LEU A 299 4.82 14.51 -7.57
C LEU A 299 3.52 13.97 -8.17
N ASP A 300 2.43 14.73 -8.04
CA ASP A 300 1.17 14.52 -8.77
C ASP A 300 0.21 15.68 -8.52
N ARG A 301 -0.42 16.22 -9.56
CA ARG A 301 -1.44 17.28 -9.44
C ARG A 301 -2.63 16.91 -8.55
N ARG A 302 -2.93 15.61 -8.41
CA ARG A 302 -4.02 15.15 -7.53
C ARG A 302 -3.77 15.49 -6.07
N TYR A 303 -2.52 15.59 -5.63
CA TYR A 303 -2.22 16.02 -4.26
C TYR A 303 -2.68 17.44 -3.93
N ALA A 304 -2.88 18.29 -4.94
CA ALA A 304 -3.44 19.63 -4.77
C ALA A 304 -4.98 19.63 -4.67
N GLN A 305 -5.64 18.50 -4.91
CA GLN A 305 -7.11 18.40 -4.84
C GLN A 305 -7.59 18.22 -3.39
N ARG A 306 -8.77 18.78 -3.09
CA ARG A 306 -9.35 18.78 -1.74
C ARG A 306 -9.48 17.38 -1.12
N ASP A 307 -9.88 16.39 -1.92
CA ASP A 307 -10.10 15.02 -1.44
C ASP A 307 -8.83 14.32 -0.98
N TYR A 308 -7.68 14.70 -1.55
CA TYR A 308 -6.36 14.22 -1.16
C TYR A 308 -5.81 15.05 0.00
N GLN A 309 -5.95 16.38 -0.06
CA GLN A 309 -5.45 17.29 0.98
C GLN A 309 -6.04 17.03 2.36
N ARG A 310 -7.34 16.68 2.44
CA ARG A 310 -8.01 16.36 3.70
C ARG A 310 -7.44 15.12 4.40
N LEU A 311 -6.65 14.31 3.71
CA LEU A 311 -6.05 13.08 4.23
C LEU A 311 -4.59 13.25 4.67
N PHE A 312 -3.99 14.43 4.45
CA PHE A 312 -2.63 14.66 4.91
C PHE A 312 -2.54 14.74 6.43
N PRO A 313 -1.52 14.13 7.05
CA PRO A 313 -1.28 14.25 8.48
C PRO A 313 -1.15 15.71 8.91
N GLN A 314 -1.76 16.07 10.03
CA GLN A 314 -1.77 17.45 10.53
C GLN A 314 -0.36 18.01 10.73
N HIS A 315 0.60 17.18 11.13
CA HIS A 315 1.99 17.60 11.36
C HIS A 315 2.78 17.92 10.09
N TRP A 316 2.21 17.72 8.89
CA TRP A 316 2.87 18.10 7.62
C TRP A 316 2.74 19.59 7.30
N TYR A 317 1.73 20.27 7.86
CA TYR A 317 1.42 21.67 7.59
C TYR A 317 1.14 22.44 8.88
N ARG A 318 1.20 23.78 8.81
CA ARG A 318 0.99 24.68 9.94
C ARG A 318 -0.44 25.19 10.01
N ARG A 319 -0.99 25.66 8.88
CA ARG A 319 -2.33 26.25 8.82
C ARG A 319 -3.28 25.42 8.00
N SER A 320 -2.87 25.04 6.80
CA SER A 320 -3.70 24.24 5.91
C SER A 320 -2.86 23.42 4.93
N PRO A 321 -3.32 22.26 4.46
CA PRO A 321 -2.57 21.47 3.49
C PRO A 321 -2.36 22.17 2.13
N ALA A 322 -3.13 23.22 1.83
CA ALA A 322 -2.94 24.03 0.62
C ALA A 322 -1.56 24.71 0.57
N GLU A 323 -0.94 24.99 1.72
CA GLU A 323 0.39 25.59 1.79
C GLU A 323 1.50 24.66 1.29
N LEU A 324 1.22 23.35 1.21
CA LEU A 324 2.16 22.36 0.68
C LEU A 324 2.29 22.46 -0.83
N VAL A 325 1.32 23.05 -1.53
CA VAL A 325 1.35 23.24 -2.99
C VAL A 325 2.37 24.32 -3.34
N CYS A 326 3.50 23.90 -3.88
CA CYS A 326 4.64 24.75 -4.15
C CYS A 326 5.27 24.35 -5.49
N PRO A 327 4.85 24.99 -6.60
CA PRO A 327 5.47 24.76 -7.91
C PRO A 327 6.96 25.12 -7.92
N ASP A 328 7.36 26.13 -7.13
CA ASP A 328 8.74 26.62 -7.00
C ASP A 328 9.51 25.95 -5.85
N TRP A 329 9.21 24.69 -5.54
CA TRP A 329 9.82 23.93 -4.44
C TRP A 329 11.36 23.92 -4.49
N GLU A 330 11.96 24.04 -5.67
CA GLU A 330 13.42 24.11 -5.85
C GLU A 330 14.03 25.28 -5.08
N ARG A 331 13.38 26.45 -5.16
CA ARG A 331 13.83 27.67 -4.49
C ARG A 331 13.62 27.55 -2.97
N GLU A 332 12.46 27.09 -2.55
CA GLU A 332 12.13 26.92 -1.13
C GLU A 332 13.07 25.94 -0.43
N ILE A 333 13.42 24.81 -1.07
CA ILE A 333 14.39 23.87 -0.50
C ILE A 333 15.78 24.51 -0.36
N ALA A 334 16.20 25.31 -1.36
CA ALA A 334 17.49 26.01 -1.32
C ALA A 334 17.55 27.07 -0.21
N GLU A 335 16.47 27.84 -0.02
CA GLU A 335 16.38 28.92 0.97
C GLU A 335 16.15 28.39 2.39
N ALA A 336 15.42 27.28 2.56
CA ALA A 336 15.06 26.74 3.87
C ALA A 336 16.27 26.19 4.66
N GLY A 337 17.44 26.01 4.04
CA GLY A 337 18.67 25.62 4.72
C GLY A 337 18.56 24.27 5.47
N ILE A 338 17.64 23.40 5.04
CA ILE A 338 17.27 22.16 5.74
C ILE A 338 18.48 21.23 5.87
N PHE A 339 19.31 21.21 4.82
CA PHE A 339 20.59 20.53 4.80
C PHE A 339 21.70 21.58 4.87
N PRO A 340 22.42 21.72 5.99
CA PRO A 340 23.52 22.66 6.07
C PRO A 340 24.57 22.30 5.00
N THR A 341 24.94 23.28 4.17
CA THR A 341 26.07 23.16 3.27
C THR A 341 27.30 22.85 4.12
N ARG A 342 27.95 21.70 3.86
CA ARG A 342 29.28 21.46 4.44
C ARG A 342 30.17 22.59 3.95
N ARG A 343 30.57 23.50 4.85
CA ARG A 343 31.71 24.38 4.59
C ARG A 343 32.85 23.47 4.12
N ARG A 344 33.29 23.66 2.87
CA ARG A 344 34.56 23.08 2.40
C ARG A 344 35.61 23.55 3.40
N LYS A 345 36.20 22.61 4.14
CA LYS A 345 37.47 22.82 4.82
C LYS A 345 38.57 22.59 3.80
#